data_AF-A0AAP0KFY0-F1
#
_entry.id   AF-A0AAP0KFY0-F1
#
_cell.length_a   1.000
_cell.length_b   1.000
_cell.length_c   1.000
_cell.angle_alpha   90.00
_cell.angle_beta   90.00
_cell.angle_gamma   90.00
#
_symmetry.space_group_name_H-M   'P 1'
#
loop_
_entity.id
_entity.type
_entity.pdbx_description
1 polymer ?
#
loop_
_entity_poly.entity_id
_entity_poly.type
_entity_poly.pdbx_seq_one_letter_code
_entity_poly.pdbx_strand_id
1 'polypeptide(L)'
;MSYAAYKMMHWPTGIENCTSGFITHCGADFAPQIPMVPREDFETEWPAKKGIGPIPNLVVTAGNVLEVYAIRVQEEDDNKGSRSPVEAKRGGFMAGLSGASLELVCHHKLHGNVETMAILPVEGGDNHKKRDSIILAFRDAKISILEFDDSIYGLRTRTFHMTPTSLLLSHLLLVEFL
;
A
#
# COMPACT_ATOMS: atom_id res chain seq x y z
N MET A 1 12.32 -11.03 -44.30
CA MET A 1 12.38 -10.26 -43.04
C MET A 1 10.96 -10.17 -42.50
N SER A 2 10.69 -10.75 -41.34
CA SER A 2 9.36 -10.68 -40.71
C SER A 2 9.34 -9.55 -39.68
N TYR A 3 8.42 -8.61 -39.85
CA TYR A 3 8.14 -7.56 -38.87
C TYR A 3 6.84 -7.92 -38.14
N ALA A 4 6.89 -7.96 -36.82
CA ALA A 4 5.72 -8.12 -35.97
C ALA A 4 5.78 -7.07 -34.86
N ALA A 5 4.62 -6.52 -34.51
CA ALA A 5 4.46 -5.57 -33.41
C ALA A 5 3.55 -6.19 -32.35
N TYR A 6 3.94 -6.06 -31.08
CA TYR A 6 3.15 -6.53 -29.96
C TYR A 6 2.37 -5.38 -29.33
N LYS A 7 1.07 -5.58 -29.11
CA LYS A 7 0.20 -4.65 -28.38
C LYS A 7 -0.64 -5.42 -27.36
N MET A 8 -0.57 -5.01 -26.11
CA MET A 8 -1.41 -5.55 -25.05
C MET A 8 -2.78 -4.86 -25.06
N MET A 9 -3.86 -5.64 -25.14
CA MET A 9 -5.23 -5.13 -25.18
C MET A 9 -5.91 -5.11 -23.81
N HIS A 10 -5.49 -6.00 -22.92
CA HIS A 10 -6.00 -6.11 -21.56
C HIS A 10 -4.84 -6.46 -20.62
N TRP A 11 -4.80 -5.82 -19.47
CA TRP A 11 -3.78 -6.06 -18.46
C TRP A 11 -4.03 -7.39 -17.72
N PRO A 12 -2.99 -8.03 -17.19
CA PRO A 12 -3.20 -9.16 -16.28
C PRO A 12 -4.02 -8.71 -15.06
N THR A 13 -5.02 -9.50 -14.69
CA THR A 13 -5.90 -9.23 -13.54
C THR A 13 -5.75 -10.25 -12.40
N GLY A 14 -5.00 -11.34 -12.63
CA GLY A 14 -4.70 -12.31 -11.58
C GLY A 14 -3.70 -11.74 -10.61
N ILE A 15 -4.08 -11.59 -9.34
CA ILE A 15 -3.19 -11.11 -8.28
C ILE A 15 -2.31 -12.27 -7.81
N GLU A 16 -1.00 -12.05 -7.82
CA GLU A 16 0.02 -13.04 -7.45
C GLU A 16 0.59 -12.75 -6.05
N ASN A 17 0.90 -11.49 -5.76
CA ASN A 17 1.37 -11.07 -4.44
C ASN A 17 0.53 -9.89 -3.92
N CYS A 18 0.34 -9.83 -2.60
CA CYS A 18 -0.33 -8.73 -1.91
C CYS A 18 0.39 -8.40 -0.59
N THR A 19 0.53 -7.13 -0.28
CA THR A 19 1.12 -6.65 0.97
C THR A 19 0.56 -5.29 1.36
N SER A 20 0.79 -4.86 2.60
CA SER A 20 0.36 -3.57 3.11
C SER A 20 1.56 -2.75 3.60
N GLY A 21 1.58 -1.45 3.30
CA GLY A 21 2.65 -0.55 3.74
C GLY A 21 2.29 0.92 3.59
N PHE A 22 3.06 1.80 4.24
CA PHE A 22 2.90 3.24 4.21
C PHE A 22 3.69 3.84 3.02
N ILE A 23 3.15 3.65 1.82
CA ILE A 23 3.82 4.00 0.55
C ILE A 23 3.62 5.46 0.16
N THR A 24 2.40 5.98 0.32
CA THR A 24 2.05 7.34 -0.15
C THR A 24 2.16 8.39 0.96
N HIS A 25 2.11 7.95 2.21
CA HIS A 25 2.11 8.79 3.40
C HIS A 25 2.92 8.12 4.51
N CYS A 26 3.35 8.88 5.52
CA CYS A 26 4.08 8.33 6.66
C CYS A 26 3.09 7.94 7.77
N GLY A 27 3.20 6.75 8.35
CA GLY A 27 2.39 6.35 9.51
C GLY A 27 2.54 7.30 10.71
N ALA A 28 3.69 7.97 10.83
CA ALA A 28 3.94 8.97 11.88
C ALA A 28 3.18 10.30 11.68
N ASP A 29 2.69 10.60 10.47
CA ASP A 29 1.90 11.81 10.20
C ASP A 29 0.54 11.81 10.95
N PHE A 30 0.12 10.66 11.46
CA PHE A 30 -1.20 10.45 12.07
C PHE A 30 -1.14 9.98 13.53
N ALA A 31 0.01 10.14 14.19
CA ALA A 31 0.08 9.92 15.64
C ALA A 31 -0.98 10.81 16.33
N PRO A 32 -1.83 10.25 17.22
CA PRO A 32 -2.80 11.06 17.94
C PRO A 32 -2.03 12.13 18.72
N GLN A 33 -2.22 13.39 18.33
CA GLN A 33 -1.77 14.53 19.12
C GLN A 33 -2.46 14.41 20.48
N ILE A 34 -1.72 13.94 21.48
CA ILE A 34 -2.20 13.92 22.86
C ILE A 34 -2.50 15.39 23.19
N PRO A 35 -3.76 15.78 23.51
CA PRO A 35 -4.03 17.14 23.93
C PRO A 35 -3.20 17.40 25.19
N MET A 36 -2.30 18.38 25.15
CA MET A 36 -1.67 18.90 26.36
C MET A 36 -2.78 19.46 27.23
N VAL A 37 -3.19 18.70 28.25
CA VAL A 37 -4.18 19.09 29.24
C VAL A 37 -3.64 20.31 30.01
N PRO A 38 -4.27 21.50 29.93
CA PRO A 38 -4.14 22.48 31.00
C PRO A 38 -4.88 21.89 32.19
N ARG A 39 -4.21 21.75 33.33
CA ARG A 39 -4.90 21.44 34.59
C ARG A 39 -5.86 22.59 34.87
N GLU A 40 -7.16 22.32 34.80
CA GLU A 40 -8.18 22.69 35.79
C GLU A 40 -9.59 22.36 35.25
N ASP A 41 -10.27 21.51 36.02
CA ASP A 41 -11.71 21.36 36.25
C ASP A 41 -12.74 21.23 35.11
N PHE A 42 -13.73 20.39 35.45
CA PHE A 42 -15.03 20.09 34.82
C PHE A 42 -15.13 18.93 33.82
N GLU A 43 -15.79 17.89 34.33
CA GLU A 43 -16.35 16.75 33.60
C GLU A 43 -17.08 17.19 32.33
N THR A 44 -16.50 16.86 31.19
CA THR A 44 -17.22 16.76 29.92
C THR A 44 -16.78 15.44 29.31
N GLU A 45 -17.69 14.47 29.31
CA GLU A 45 -17.52 13.16 28.68
C GLU A 45 -17.41 13.37 27.16
N TRP A 46 -16.19 13.61 26.69
CA TRP A 46 -15.87 13.58 25.28
C TRP A 46 -15.91 12.11 24.83
N PRO A 47 -16.74 11.70 23.86
CA PRO A 47 -16.59 10.38 23.30
C PRO A 47 -15.23 10.40 22.61
N ALA A 48 -14.27 9.65 23.16
CA ALA A 48 -13.03 9.37 22.45
C ALA A 48 -13.44 8.71 21.14
N LYS A 49 -13.51 9.50 20.06
CA LYS A 49 -13.60 8.95 18.71
C LYS A 49 -12.45 7.97 18.62
N LYS A 50 -12.74 6.67 18.61
CA LYS A 50 -11.78 5.64 18.27
C LYS A 50 -11.47 5.83 16.79
N GLY A 51 -10.74 6.91 16.48
CA GLY A 51 -10.32 7.21 15.14
C GLY A 51 -9.52 6.00 14.67
N ILE A 52 -9.94 5.44 13.55
CA ILE A 52 -9.16 4.43 12.84
C ILE A 52 -7.78 5.06 12.64
N GLY A 53 -6.74 4.38 13.15
CA GLY A 53 -5.36 4.83 12.99
C GLY A 53 -4.98 4.96 11.50
N PRO A 54 -3.76 5.44 11.19
CA PRO A 54 -3.31 5.56 9.81
C PRO A 54 -3.50 4.24 9.06
N ILE A 55 -4.24 4.29 7.95
CA ILE A 55 -4.58 3.10 7.16
C ILE A 55 -3.49 2.91 6.10
N PRO A 56 -2.77 1.78 6.09
CA PRO A 56 -1.72 1.54 5.11
C PRO A 56 -2.29 1.40 3.70
N ASN A 57 -1.45 1.61 2.69
CA ASN A 57 -1.78 1.28 1.31
C ASN A 57 -1.78 -0.24 1.12
N LEU A 58 -2.68 -0.72 0.26
CA LEU A 58 -2.64 -2.09 -0.26
C LEU A 58 -1.81 -2.10 -1.54
N VAL A 59 -0.74 -2.88 -1.58
CA VAL A 59 0.12 -3.05 -2.74
C VAL A 59 -0.11 -4.45 -3.31
N VAL A 60 -0.37 -4.53 -4.61
CA VAL A 60 -0.61 -5.80 -5.30
C VAL A 60 0.18 -5.90 -6.59
N THR A 61 0.53 -7.12 -6.96
CA THR A 61 1.17 -7.43 -8.24
C THR A 61 0.32 -8.41 -9.03
N ALA A 62 0.22 -8.18 -10.33
CA ALA A 62 -0.42 -9.06 -11.30
C ALA A 62 0.55 -9.29 -12.47
N GLY A 63 1.33 -10.37 -12.43
CA GLY A 63 2.36 -10.65 -13.42
C GLY A 63 3.43 -9.55 -13.47
N ASN A 64 3.35 -8.71 -14.50
CA ASN A 64 4.29 -7.62 -14.73
C ASN A 64 3.69 -6.23 -14.43
N VAL A 65 2.58 -6.17 -13.69
CA VAL A 65 1.92 -4.93 -13.29
C VAL A 65 1.94 -4.83 -11.76
N LEU A 66 2.26 -3.65 -11.25
CA LEU A 66 2.20 -3.30 -9.84
C LEU A 66 1.15 -2.21 -9.63
N GLU A 67 0.25 -2.42 -8.69
CA GLU A 67 -0.81 -1.48 -8.34
C GLU A 67 -0.77 -1.16 -6.85
N VAL A 68 -0.96 0.10 -6.52
CA VAL A 68 -1.03 0.60 -5.14
C VAL A 68 -2.40 1.22 -4.93
N TYR A 69 -3.10 0.75 -3.91
CA TYR A 69 -4.44 1.18 -3.54
C TYR A 69 -4.45 1.90 -2.19
N ALA A 70 -5.21 2.98 -2.09
CA ALA A 70 -5.61 3.58 -0.83
C ALA A 70 -6.94 2.96 -0.37
N ILE A 71 -7.03 2.65 0.92
CA ILE A 71 -8.25 2.09 1.51
C ILE A 71 -9.06 3.26 2.07
N ARG A 72 -10.26 3.45 1.54
CA ARG A 72 -11.24 4.40 2.07
C ARG A 72 -12.26 3.66 2.91
N VAL A 73 -12.44 4.09 4.16
CA VAL A 73 -13.41 3.51 5.08
C VAL A 73 -14.55 4.49 5.31
N GLN A 74 -15.78 4.00 5.27
CA GLN A 74 -16.97 4.76 5.58
C GLN A 74 -17.50 4.35 6.96
N GLU A 75 -17.35 5.22 7.94
CA GLU A 75 -17.97 5.07 9.25
C GLU A 75 -19.46 5.45 9.15
N GLU A 76 -20.33 4.73 9.86
CA GLU A 76 -21.76 5.03 9.91
C GLU A 76 -21.97 6.19 10.90
N ASP A 77 -22.25 7.40 10.40
CA ASP A 77 -22.70 8.50 11.24
C ASP A 77 -24.15 8.20 11.66
N ASP A 78 -24.33 7.78 12.91
CA ASP A 78 -25.65 7.64 13.57
C ASP A 78 -26.30 9.02 13.75
N ASN A 79 -26.66 9.72 12.67
CA ASN A 79 -27.63 10.82 12.74
C ASN A 79 -28.34 11.13 11.41
N LYS A 80 -29.62 10.74 11.37
CA LYS A 80 -30.71 11.23 10.51
C LYS A 80 -30.66 10.96 9.00
N GLY A 81 -31.36 9.89 8.62
CA GLY A 81 -32.68 10.07 8.01
C GLY A 81 -32.79 10.08 6.48
N SER A 82 -33.50 9.07 5.98
CA SER A 82 -34.34 9.02 4.76
C SER A 82 -33.85 8.12 3.61
N ARG A 83 -34.83 7.42 3.06
CA ARG A 83 -34.80 6.20 2.23
C ARG A 83 -34.37 6.46 0.78
N SER A 84 -33.70 5.50 0.14
CA SER A 84 -34.27 4.70 -0.97
C SER A 84 -33.34 3.53 -1.37
N PRO A 85 -33.86 2.46 -2.01
CA PRO A 85 -33.21 1.16 -2.11
C PRO A 85 -32.53 0.91 -3.45
N VAL A 86 -31.71 -0.16 -3.49
CA VAL A 86 -31.10 -0.82 -4.66
C VAL A 86 -29.74 -0.26 -5.10
N GLU A 87 -28.67 -0.85 -4.54
CA GLU A 87 -27.80 -1.77 -5.29
C GLU A 87 -26.96 -2.59 -4.28
N ALA A 88 -26.71 -3.85 -4.62
CA ALA A 88 -26.24 -4.88 -3.70
C ALA A 88 -24.94 -4.49 -2.97
N LYS A 89 -25.08 -4.18 -1.67
CA LYS A 89 -23.99 -3.97 -0.71
C LYS A 89 -23.20 -5.28 -0.55
N ARG A 90 -22.24 -5.51 -1.46
CA ARG A 90 -21.16 -6.49 -1.28
C ARG A 90 -20.20 -5.94 -0.24
N GLY A 91 -20.52 -6.14 1.03
CA GLY A 91 -19.65 -5.77 2.14
C GLY A 91 -20.32 -6.09 3.45
N GLY A 92 -19.95 -7.21 4.06
CA GLY A 92 -20.48 -7.65 5.35
C GLY A 92 -20.17 -6.63 6.45
N PHE A 93 -21.13 -6.45 7.35
CA PHE A 93 -21.02 -5.59 8.53
C PHE A 93 -19.99 -6.20 9.50
N MET A 94 -18.74 -5.73 9.45
CA MET A 94 -17.72 -6.05 10.45
C MET A 94 -17.21 -4.76 11.08
N ALA A 95 -17.26 -4.70 12.41
CA ALA A 95 -16.66 -3.66 13.27
C ALA A 95 -17.21 -2.22 13.16
N GLY A 96 -18.50 -2.01 12.84
CA GLY A 96 -19.13 -0.67 12.86
C GLY A 96 -18.78 0.23 11.67
N LEU A 97 -18.19 -0.35 10.63
CA LEU A 97 -17.88 0.33 9.37
C LEU A 97 -19.01 0.05 8.37
N SER A 98 -19.66 1.11 7.85
CA SER A 98 -20.75 0.97 6.88
C SER A 98 -20.24 0.52 5.51
N GLY A 99 -18.93 0.63 5.23
CA GLY A 99 -18.29 0.08 4.03
C GLY A 99 -16.81 0.40 3.93
N ALA A 100 -16.12 -0.29 3.02
CA ALA A 100 -14.75 0.03 2.62
C ALA A 100 -14.61 -0.07 1.09
N SER A 101 -13.85 0.84 0.49
CA SER A 101 -13.57 0.86 -0.95
C SER A 101 -12.09 1.06 -1.21
N LEU A 102 -11.57 0.41 -2.25
CA LEU A 102 -10.20 0.59 -2.72
C LEU A 102 -10.16 1.66 -3.81
N GLU A 103 -9.26 2.61 -3.67
CA GLU A 103 -8.97 3.62 -4.69
C GLU A 103 -7.58 3.36 -5.27
N LEU A 104 -7.48 3.20 -6.59
CA LEU A 104 -6.19 3.05 -7.26
C LEU A 104 -5.42 4.36 -7.21
N VAL A 105 -4.26 4.35 -6.55
CA VAL A 105 -3.37 5.51 -6.42
C VAL A 105 -2.26 5.48 -7.46
N CYS A 106 -1.64 4.31 -7.66
CA CYS A 106 -0.54 4.15 -8.59
C CYS A 106 -0.68 2.86 -9.38
N HIS A 107 -0.45 2.94 -10.69
CA HIS A 107 -0.34 1.79 -11.57
C HIS A 107 1.00 1.88 -12.30
N HIS A 108 1.84 0.84 -12.16
CA HIS A 108 3.18 0.82 -12.70
C HIS A 108 3.43 -0.47 -13.50
N LYS A 109 3.88 -0.32 -14.75
CA LYS A 109 4.21 -1.45 -15.61
C LYS A 109 5.68 -1.82 -15.44
N LEU A 110 5.92 -3.06 -15.03
CA LEU A 110 7.22 -3.65 -14.86
C LEU A 110 7.67 -4.36 -16.14
N HIS A 111 8.99 -4.49 -16.29
CA HIS A 111 9.65 -5.14 -17.43
C HIS A 111 10.02 -6.61 -17.16
N GLY A 112 9.30 -7.26 -16.25
CA GLY A 112 9.46 -8.66 -15.89
C GLY A 112 8.32 -9.09 -14.97
N ASN A 113 8.11 -10.40 -14.85
CA ASN A 113 7.12 -10.94 -13.92
C ASN A 113 7.70 -10.94 -12.50
N VAL A 114 6.91 -10.43 -11.57
CA VAL A 114 7.26 -10.45 -10.15
C VAL A 114 7.09 -11.87 -9.63
N GLU A 115 8.05 -12.33 -8.83
CA GLU A 115 7.99 -13.63 -8.17
C GLU A 115 7.70 -13.43 -6.67
N THR A 116 8.42 -12.51 -6.03
CA THR A 116 8.20 -12.14 -4.64
C THR A 116 8.23 -10.63 -4.43
N MET A 117 7.52 -10.17 -3.41
CA MET A 117 7.39 -8.76 -3.03
C MET A 117 7.50 -8.62 -1.51
N ALA A 118 8.22 -7.59 -1.06
CA ALA A 118 8.32 -7.21 0.35
C ALA A 118 8.25 -5.69 0.52
N ILE A 119 7.80 -5.25 1.69
CA ILE A 119 7.82 -3.84 2.09
C ILE A 119 8.99 -3.65 3.05
N LEU A 120 9.89 -2.72 2.71
CA LEU A 120 10.98 -2.32 3.58
C LEU A 120 10.59 -1.02 4.28
N PRO A 121 10.28 -1.07 5.59
CA PRO A 121 10.11 0.15 6.37
C PRO A 121 11.46 0.87 6.43
N VAL A 122 11.44 2.17 6.21
CA VAL A 122 12.68 2.93 6.22
C VAL A 122 12.95 3.41 7.64
N GLU A 123 13.86 2.73 8.35
CA GLU A 123 14.25 3.13 9.70
C GLU A 123 15.13 4.39 9.69
N GLY A 124 14.92 5.27 10.68
CA GLY A 124 15.91 6.21 11.26
C GLY A 124 16.60 7.23 10.34
N GLY A 125 16.29 8.51 10.52
CA GLY A 125 17.07 9.64 10.00
C GLY A 125 16.32 10.93 10.28
N ASP A 126 16.92 11.80 11.10
CA ASP A 126 16.33 13.03 11.63
C ASP A 126 15.79 13.93 10.50
N ASN A 127 14.54 14.38 10.67
CA ASN A 127 13.76 15.26 9.80
C ASN A 127 13.25 14.71 8.44
N HIS A 128 11.90 14.61 8.39
CA HIS A 128 10.97 14.48 7.25
C HIS A 128 10.52 13.07 6.84
N LYS A 129 9.27 12.74 7.21
CA LYS A 129 8.31 11.86 6.50
C LYS A 129 8.92 10.73 5.66
N LYS A 130 9.55 9.75 6.32
CA LYS A 130 10.02 8.53 5.65
C LYS A 130 8.83 7.63 5.33
N ARG A 131 8.69 7.28 4.05
CA ARG A 131 7.70 6.33 3.51
C ARG A 131 8.36 4.98 3.29
N ASP A 132 7.57 3.93 3.31
CA ASP A 132 8.08 2.58 3.08
C ASP A 132 8.49 2.41 1.61
N SER A 133 9.48 1.56 1.38
CA SER A 133 9.96 1.20 0.05
C SER A 133 9.45 -0.18 -0.35
N ILE A 134 9.23 -0.41 -1.65
CA ILE A 134 8.79 -1.71 -2.17
C ILE A 134 10.00 -2.42 -2.75
N ILE A 135 10.25 -3.65 -2.30
CA ILE A 135 11.27 -4.53 -2.87
C ILE A 135 10.58 -5.58 -3.72
N LEU A 136 11.03 -5.72 -4.97
CA LEU A 136 10.55 -6.71 -5.92
C LEU A 136 11.68 -7.63 -6.33
N ALA A 137 11.43 -8.94 -6.28
CA ALA A 137 12.28 -9.93 -6.94
C ALA A 137 11.57 -10.47 -8.19
N PHE A 138 12.32 -10.54 -9.29
CA PHE A 138 11.84 -11.04 -10.56
C PHE A 138 12.45 -12.41 -10.86
N ARG A 139 11.72 -13.20 -11.65
CA ARG A 139 12.13 -14.54 -12.10
C ARG A 139 13.53 -14.60 -12.74
N ASP A 140 13.99 -13.49 -13.33
CA ASP A 140 15.31 -13.36 -13.95
C ASP A 140 16.48 -13.16 -12.95
N ALA A 141 16.30 -13.47 -11.66
CA ALA A 141 17.27 -13.21 -10.59
C ALA A 141 17.64 -11.71 -10.44
N LYS A 142 16.67 -10.84 -10.72
CA LYS A 142 16.78 -9.38 -10.61
C LYS A 142 16.03 -8.91 -9.37
N ILE A 143 16.58 -7.92 -8.68
CA ILE A 143 15.95 -7.25 -7.55
C ILE A 143 15.81 -5.77 -7.90
N SER A 144 14.63 -5.18 -7.63
CA SER A 144 14.37 -3.76 -7.80
C SER A 144 13.78 -3.17 -6.53
N ILE A 145 14.23 -1.95 -6.20
CA ILE A 145 13.68 -1.16 -5.10
C ILE A 145 12.93 0.03 -5.70
N LEU A 146 11.65 0.15 -5.35
CA LEU A 146 10.75 1.21 -5.78
C LEU A 146 10.40 2.08 -4.58
N GLU A 147 10.42 3.39 -4.82
CA GLU A 147 9.99 4.39 -3.85
C GLU A 147 8.94 5.30 -4.46
N PHE A 148 8.04 5.81 -3.62
CA PHE A 148 7.05 6.79 -4.05
C PHE A 148 7.66 8.19 -4.13
N ASP A 149 7.53 8.81 -5.29
CA ASP A 149 8.03 10.14 -5.61
C ASP A 149 6.84 11.09 -5.84
N ASP A 150 6.72 12.11 -4.99
CA ASP A 150 5.60 13.06 -5.02
C ASP A 150 5.61 13.93 -6.27
N SER A 151 6.77 14.15 -6.88
CA SER A 151 6.90 15.02 -8.06
C SER A 151 6.23 14.42 -9.29
N ILE A 152 6.28 13.10 -9.41
CA ILE A 152 5.65 12.33 -10.50
C ILE A 152 4.33 11.69 -10.06
N TYR A 153 3.97 11.82 -8.78
CA TYR A 153 2.83 11.17 -8.14
C TYR A 153 2.78 9.66 -8.47
N GLY A 154 3.93 9.01 -8.32
CA GLY A 154 4.13 7.65 -8.83
C GLY A 154 5.37 6.98 -8.28
N LEU A 155 5.59 5.73 -8.71
CA LEU A 155 6.71 4.93 -8.27
C LEU A 155 7.93 5.17 -9.14
N ARG A 156 9.07 5.42 -8.49
CA ARG A 156 10.37 5.57 -9.10
C ARG A 156 11.28 4.43 -8.66
N THR A 157 11.94 3.80 -9.63
CA THR A 157 13.00 2.82 -9.35
C THR A 157 14.28 3.53 -8.91
N ARG A 158 14.79 3.20 -7.72
CA ARG A 158 16.06 3.76 -7.22
C ARG A 158 17.26 2.87 -7.49
N THR A 159 17.12 1.56 -7.34
CA THR A 159 18.22 0.61 -7.52
C THR A 159 17.77 -0.65 -8.24
N PHE A 160 18.71 -1.26 -8.94
CA PHE A 160 18.54 -2.53 -9.63
C PHE A 160 19.78 -3.38 -9.36
N HIS A 161 19.57 -4.57 -8.80
CA HIS A 161 20.64 -5.53 -8.58
C HIS A 161 20.36 -6.79 -9.41
N MET A 162 21.36 -7.22 -10.18
CA MET A 162 21.30 -8.46 -10.96
C MET A 162 22.21 -9.47 -10.27
N THR A 163 21.61 -10.48 -9.64
CA THR A 163 22.38 -11.54 -8.99
C THR A 163 22.71 -12.64 -10.02
N PRO A 164 23.95 -13.15 -10.08
CA PRO A 164 24.25 -14.31 -10.90
C PRO A 164 23.53 -15.55 -10.34
N THR A 165 22.91 -16.31 -11.24
CA THR A 165 22.01 -17.45 -10.96
C THR A 165 22.61 -18.58 -10.11
N SER A 166 23.93 -18.61 -9.89
CA SER A 166 24.61 -19.60 -9.04
C SER A 166 24.51 -19.33 -7.53
N LEU A 167 24.02 -18.17 -7.10
CA LEU A 167 23.93 -17.78 -5.67
C LEU A 167 22.50 -17.77 -5.12
N LEU A 168 21.51 -18.19 -5.91
CA LEU A 168 20.08 -18.13 -5.57
C LEU A 168 19.71 -18.94 -4.31
N LEU A 169 20.44 -20.02 -3.99
CA LEU A 169 20.09 -20.87 -2.85
C LEU A 169 20.50 -20.29 -1.48
N SER A 170 21.52 -19.42 -1.42
CA SER A 170 22.05 -18.94 -0.13
C SER A 170 21.47 -17.59 0.30
N HIS A 171 21.11 -16.72 -0.65
CA HIS A 171 20.62 -15.37 -0.32
C HIS A 171 19.10 -15.29 -0.10
N LEU A 172 18.30 -16.17 -0.71
CA LEU A 172 16.86 -16.20 -0.46
C LEU A 172 16.55 -16.54 1.01
N LEU A 173 17.37 -17.41 1.62
CA LEU A 173 17.32 -17.75 3.04
C LEU A 173 17.62 -16.57 3.98
N LEU A 174 18.26 -15.50 3.50
CA LEU A 174 18.57 -14.35 4.36
C LEU A 174 17.42 -13.34 4.40
N VAL A 175 16.57 -13.30 3.36
CA VAL A 175 15.40 -12.41 3.31
C VAL A 175 14.17 -13.03 3.99
N GLU A 176 14.06 -14.36 4.07
CA GLU A 176 13.00 -15.01 4.86
C GLU A 176 13.25 -15.01 6.39
N PHE A 177 14.40 -14.54 6.86
CA PHE A 177 14.80 -14.54 8.28
C PHE A 177 15.01 -13.14 8.90
N LEU A 178 14.58 -12.08 8.21
CA LEU A 178 14.47 -10.71 8.74
C LEU A 178 13.01 -10.27 8.69
#